data_AF-A0A2V6KCA3-F1
#
_entry.id   AF-A0A2V6KCA3-F1
#
_cell.length_a   1.000
_cell.length_b   1.000
_cell.length_c   1.000
_cell.angle_alpha   90.00
_cell.angle_beta   90.00
_cell.angle_gamma   90.00
#
_symmetry.space_group_name_H-M   'P 1'
#
loop_
_entity.id
_entity.type
_entity.pdbx_description
1 polymer ?
#
loop_
_entity_poly.entity_id
_entity_poly.type
_entity_poly.pdbx_seq_one_letter_code
_entity_poly.pdbx_strand_id
1 'polypeptide(L)'
;MSGDKQNTYFADGVQDQILTKLAKVSELRVISHTSVRQYKSGMPRNLREIGQQLGVIYILEGSVQRANNRLRIAAQLIDARTDTQIWAETYDRTASDLFAIQSELAEGIVAQLQAKLSPIQKAEIEELPTQDLVAFELYLQAKQIIDSYLIAEDVRAALLSALQLLDQAIKRDPDFVSAYCYIARANDLLYFFDLDPTPDRVLLAEAAVKTALRLRPESAEAHFTQADFLFRCHRDYDGALQELAIAQPGLPNDTAFFILSGYINRRRNHWPEAERDFATAVSLDPRNPNAY
;
A
#
# COMPACT_ATOMS: atom_id res chain seq x y z
N MET A 1 -4.74 10.89 -25.45
CA MET A 1 -3.72 9.82 -25.52
C MET A 1 -2.68 9.89 -24.39
N SER A 2 -2.04 11.02 -24.07
CA SER A 2 -1.23 11.15 -22.83
C SER A 2 -2.08 11.41 -21.59
N GLY A 3 -3.13 12.26 -21.71
CA GLY A 3 -4.09 12.53 -20.63
C GLY A 3 -4.82 11.27 -20.12
N ASP A 4 -5.13 10.32 -21.01
CA ASP A 4 -5.81 9.07 -20.62
C ASP A 4 -4.89 8.16 -19.79
N LYS A 5 -3.59 8.10 -20.12
CA LYS A 5 -2.59 7.34 -19.35
C LYS A 5 -2.37 7.95 -17.97
N GLN A 6 -2.25 9.28 -17.88
CA GLN A 6 -2.06 9.97 -16.60
C GLN A 6 -3.31 9.87 -15.71
N ASN A 7 -4.51 9.92 -16.30
CA ASN A 7 -5.76 9.69 -15.58
C ASN A 7 -5.91 8.24 -15.11
N THR A 8 -5.48 7.26 -15.92
CA THR A 8 -5.49 5.84 -15.52
C THR A 8 -4.53 5.60 -14.37
N TYR A 9 -3.33 6.18 -14.44
CA TYR A 9 -2.32 6.11 -13.39
C TYR A 9 -2.85 6.67 -12.06
N PHE A 10 -3.46 7.86 -12.13
CA PHE A 10 -4.08 8.50 -10.98
C PHE A 10 -5.22 7.66 -10.39
N ALA A 11 -6.10 7.12 -11.24
CA ALA A 11 -7.19 6.25 -10.81
C ALA A 11 -6.70 5.00 -10.07
N ASP A 12 -5.67 4.34 -10.61
CA ASP A 12 -5.05 3.16 -9.98
C ASP A 12 -4.48 3.50 -8.59
N GLY A 13 -3.76 4.63 -8.47
CA GLY A 13 -3.20 5.06 -7.20
C GLY A 13 -4.25 5.45 -6.16
N VAL A 14 -5.36 6.06 -6.60
CA VAL A 14 -6.50 6.36 -5.71
C VAL A 14 -7.16 5.08 -5.21
N GLN A 15 -7.36 4.08 -6.09
CA GLN A 15 -7.89 2.77 -5.71
C GLN A 15 -6.98 2.07 -4.70
N ASP A 16 -5.67 2.05 -4.95
CA ASP A 16 -4.68 1.44 -4.06
C ASP A 16 -4.68 2.08 -2.66
N GLN A 17 -4.82 3.40 -2.58
CA GLN A 17 -4.94 4.09 -1.29
C GLN A 17 -6.25 3.79 -0.54
N ILE A 18 -7.37 3.64 -1.25
CA ILE A 18 -8.63 3.23 -0.62
C ILE A 18 -8.47 1.82 -0.02
N LEU A 19 -7.88 0.88 -0.78
CA LEU A 19 -7.60 -0.46 -0.27
C LEU A 19 -6.63 -0.43 0.91
N THR A 20 -5.61 0.43 0.87
CA THR A 20 -4.66 0.63 1.98
C THR A 20 -5.38 1.11 3.24
N LYS A 21 -6.32 2.05 3.14
CA LYS A 21 -7.13 2.50 4.28
C LYS A 21 -8.03 1.38 4.81
N LEU A 22 -8.70 0.62 3.94
CA LEU A 22 -9.53 -0.51 4.34
C LEU A 22 -8.71 -1.63 4.99
N ALA A 23 -7.46 -1.84 4.56
CA ALA A 23 -6.56 -2.86 5.10
C ALA A 23 -6.19 -2.61 6.58
N LYS A 24 -6.34 -1.38 7.08
CA LYS A 24 -6.15 -1.04 8.51
C LYS A 24 -7.26 -1.58 9.41
N VAL A 25 -8.41 -1.97 8.85
CA VAL A 25 -9.54 -2.48 9.62
C VAL A 25 -9.37 -3.98 9.87
N SER A 26 -9.07 -4.34 11.11
CA SER A 26 -8.78 -5.72 11.51
C SER A 26 -9.96 -6.69 11.37
N GLU A 27 -11.21 -6.19 11.40
CA GLU A 27 -12.40 -7.03 11.16
C GLU A 27 -12.64 -7.31 9.66
N LEU A 28 -11.95 -6.61 8.76
CA LEU A 28 -12.03 -6.84 7.33
C LEU A 28 -10.86 -7.71 6.88
N ARG A 29 -11.13 -8.63 5.96
CA ARG A 29 -10.10 -9.26 5.13
C ARG A 29 -10.09 -8.57 3.77
N VAL A 30 -9.03 -7.83 3.47
CA VAL A 30 -8.91 -7.06 2.23
C VAL A 30 -7.91 -7.73 1.30
N ILE A 31 -8.33 -8.01 0.06
CA ILE A 31 -7.44 -8.56 -0.97
C ILE A 31 -6.64 -7.42 -1.60
N SER A 32 -5.33 -7.64 -1.73
CA SER A 32 -4.37 -6.67 -2.25
C SER A 32 -4.68 -6.21 -3.68
N HIS A 33 -4.32 -4.95 -3.99
CA HIS A 33 -4.50 -4.32 -5.29
C HIS A 33 -3.83 -5.11 -6.44
N THR A 34 -2.65 -5.67 -6.19
CA THR A 34 -1.89 -6.53 -7.12
C THR A 34 -2.71 -7.73 -7.61
N SER A 35 -3.41 -8.42 -6.70
CA SER A 35 -4.25 -9.57 -7.02
C SER A 35 -5.49 -9.23 -7.84
N VAL A 36 -6.05 -8.03 -7.65
CA VAL A 36 -7.25 -7.57 -8.37
C VAL A 36 -6.94 -6.90 -9.71
N ARG A 37 -5.69 -6.46 -9.94
CA ARG A 37 -5.28 -5.67 -11.12
C ARG A 37 -5.61 -6.33 -12.47
N GLN A 38 -5.65 -7.65 -12.55
CA GLN A 38 -5.99 -8.35 -13.80
C GLN A 38 -7.47 -8.32 -14.15
N TYR A 39 -8.34 -8.02 -13.18
CA TYR A 39 -9.78 -7.96 -13.38
C TYR A 39 -10.26 -6.58 -13.79
N LYS A 40 -9.40 -5.71 -14.32
CA LYS A 40 -9.81 -4.39 -14.80
C LYS A 40 -10.87 -4.50 -15.91
N SER A 41 -11.70 -3.47 -15.98
CA SER A 41 -12.83 -3.35 -16.89
C SER A 41 -12.42 -3.49 -18.37
N GLY A 42 -13.27 -4.14 -19.17
CA GLY A 42 -13.07 -4.31 -20.62
C GLY A 42 -13.48 -5.67 -21.20
N MET A 43 -13.60 -6.69 -20.35
CA MET A 43 -14.18 -7.99 -20.71
C MET A 43 -15.44 -8.28 -19.89
N PRO A 44 -16.40 -9.08 -20.39
CA PRO A 44 -17.49 -9.58 -19.56
C PRO A 44 -16.88 -10.38 -18.39
N ARG A 45 -17.10 -9.87 -17.17
CA ARG A 45 -16.57 -10.43 -15.93
C ARG A 45 -17.71 -11.07 -15.16
N ASN A 46 -17.53 -12.32 -14.75
CA ASN A 46 -18.44 -12.97 -13.84
C ASN A 46 -17.99 -12.66 -12.40
N LEU A 47 -18.66 -11.70 -11.74
CA LEU A 47 -18.30 -11.28 -10.38
C LEU A 47 -18.35 -12.44 -9.38
N ARG A 48 -19.23 -13.43 -9.60
CA ARG A 48 -19.27 -14.65 -8.79
C ARG A 48 -18.02 -15.50 -8.93
N GLU A 49 -17.51 -15.67 -10.15
CA GLU A 49 -16.26 -16.40 -10.38
C GLU A 49 -15.07 -15.65 -9.78
N ILE A 50 -15.03 -14.32 -9.90
CA ILE A 50 -13.98 -13.49 -9.28
C ILE A 50 -14.02 -13.64 -7.75
N GLY A 51 -15.20 -13.54 -7.16
CA GLY A 51 -15.40 -13.73 -5.71
C GLY A 51 -14.91 -15.10 -5.24
N GLN A 52 -15.21 -16.17 -6.00
CA GLN A 52 -14.73 -17.52 -5.70
C GLN A 52 -13.20 -17.65 -5.84
N GLN A 53 -12.62 -17.12 -6.91
CA GLN A 53 -11.18 -17.20 -7.17
C GLN A 53 -10.34 -16.46 -6.11
N LEU A 54 -10.85 -15.33 -5.61
CA LEU A 54 -10.19 -14.53 -4.57
C LEU A 54 -10.63 -14.88 -3.14
N GLY A 55 -11.67 -15.71 -2.99
CA GLY A 55 -12.28 -16.03 -1.69
C GLY A 55 -12.93 -14.83 -1.00
N VAL A 56 -13.54 -13.92 -1.75
CA VAL A 56 -14.21 -12.72 -1.22
C VAL A 56 -15.72 -12.77 -1.40
N ILE A 57 -16.43 -12.18 -0.45
CA ILE A 57 -17.89 -12.07 -0.47
C ILE A 57 -18.32 -10.79 -1.19
N TYR A 58 -17.54 -9.72 -1.04
CA TYR A 58 -17.83 -8.41 -1.60
C TYR A 58 -16.74 -7.97 -2.57
N ILE A 59 -17.16 -7.27 -3.62
CA ILE A 59 -16.27 -6.64 -4.59
C ILE A 59 -16.55 -5.14 -4.55
N LEU A 60 -15.50 -4.36 -4.32
CA LEU A 60 -15.51 -2.91 -4.47
C LEU A 60 -15.12 -2.59 -5.91
N GLU A 61 -16.03 -2.00 -6.66
CA GLU A 61 -15.72 -1.40 -7.95
C GLU A 61 -15.80 0.11 -7.87
N GLY A 62 -15.02 0.80 -8.70
CA GLY A 62 -15.10 2.24 -8.77
C GLY A 62 -14.51 2.80 -10.05
N SER A 63 -14.75 4.08 -10.25
CA SER A 63 -14.16 4.86 -11.33
C SER A 63 -13.73 6.20 -10.80
N VAL A 64 -12.58 6.68 -11.30
CA VAL A 64 -12.03 7.99 -10.97
C VAL A 64 -11.90 8.75 -12.28
N GLN A 65 -12.53 9.92 -12.35
CA GLN A 65 -12.45 10.82 -13.48
C GLN A 65 -11.97 12.17 -12.98
N ARG A 66 -10.94 12.71 -13.64
CA ARG A 66 -10.43 14.03 -13.36
C ARG A 66 -10.51 14.89 -14.62
N ALA A 67 -11.12 16.05 -14.48
CA ALA A 67 -11.21 17.04 -15.54
C ALA A 67 -11.01 18.44 -14.95
N ASN A 68 -9.97 19.14 -15.40
CA ASN A 68 -9.56 20.43 -14.83
C ASN A 68 -9.35 20.30 -13.30
N ASN A 69 -10.05 21.11 -12.51
CA ASN A 69 -10.02 21.05 -11.04
C ASN A 69 -11.15 20.20 -10.42
N ARG A 70 -11.93 19.49 -11.25
CA ARG A 70 -13.03 18.61 -10.79
C ARG A 70 -12.58 17.17 -10.75
N LEU A 71 -12.99 16.50 -9.68
CA LEU A 71 -12.73 15.09 -9.41
C LEU A 71 -14.08 14.41 -9.17
N ARG A 72 -14.38 13.43 -10.03
CA ARG A 72 -15.54 12.57 -9.88
C ARG A 72 -15.08 11.16 -9.52
N ILE A 73 -15.48 10.69 -8.35
CA ILE A 73 -15.23 9.32 -7.88
C ILE A 73 -16.58 8.64 -7.69
N ALA A 74 -16.80 7.55 -8.41
CA ALA A 74 -17.94 6.67 -8.17
C ALA A 74 -17.43 5.36 -7.60
N ALA A 75 -18.07 4.84 -6.56
CA ALA A 75 -17.74 3.56 -5.96
C ALA A 75 -19.02 2.77 -5.67
N GLN A 76 -18.93 1.45 -5.79
CA GLN A 76 -20.02 0.53 -5.53
C GLN A 76 -19.50 -0.74 -4.86
N LEU A 77 -20.26 -1.21 -3.88
CA LEU A 77 -20.00 -2.46 -3.18
C LEU A 77 -21.02 -3.49 -3.66
N ILE A 78 -20.53 -4.61 -4.16
CA ILE A 78 -21.33 -5.66 -4.80
C ILE A 78 -21.15 -6.96 -4.03
N ASP A 79 -22.26 -7.64 -3.71
CA ASP A 79 -22.22 -9.02 -3.23
C ASP A 79 -21.92 -9.96 -4.40
N ALA A 80 -20.73 -10.55 -4.41
CA ALA A 80 -20.25 -11.39 -5.49
C ALA A 80 -21.10 -12.67 -5.67
N ARG A 81 -21.82 -13.11 -4.64
CA ARG A 81 -22.62 -14.34 -4.69
C ARG A 81 -23.89 -14.12 -5.50
N THR A 82 -24.53 -12.97 -5.32
CA THR A 82 -25.83 -12.65 -5.92
C THR A 82 -25.73 -11.65 -7.06
N ASP A 83 -24.54 -11.11 -7.33
CA ASP A 83 -24.30 -10.05 -8.31
C ASP A 83 -25.18 -8.81 -8.03
N THR A 84 -25.36 -8.50 -6.74
CA THR A 84 -26.26 -7.44 -6.28
C THR A 84 -25.46 -6.28 -5.71
N GLN A 85 -25.70 -5.08 -6.23
CA GLN A 85 -25.19 -3.85 -5.65
C GLN A 85 -25.86 -3.60 -4.28
N ILE A 86 -25.07 -3.58 -3.21
CA ILE A 86 -25.57 -3.33 -1.84
C ILE A 86 -25.33 -1.90 -1.38
N TRP A 87 -24.41 -1.18 -2.03
CA TRP A 87 -24.10 0.21 -1.76
C TRP A 87 -23.45 0.85 -2.99
N ALA A 88 -23.73 2.13 -3.22
CA ALA A 88 -23.01 2.92 -4.20
C ALA A 88 -23.07 4.40 -3.83
N GLU A 89 -21.97 5.10 -4.04
CA GLU A 89 -21.86 6.54 -3.83
C GLU A 89 -21.11 7.19 -4.98
N THR A 90 -21.42 8.47 -5.21
CA THR A 90 -20.70 9.30 -6.19
C THR A 90 -20.35 10.64 -5.57
N TYR A 91 -19.06 10.93 -5.57
CA TYR A 91 -18.49 12.20 -5.15
C TYR A 91 -18.13 13.00 -6.41
N ASP A 92 -18.56 14.24 -6.48
CA ASP A 92 -18.16 15.19 -7.53
C ASP A 92 -17.73 16.49 -6.85
N ARG A 93 -16.44 16.56 -6.52
CA ARG A 93 -15.84 17.64 -5.74
C ARG A 93 -14.57 18.18 -6.42
N THR A 94 -13.82 19.01 -5.71
CA THR A 94 -12.55 19.54 -6.23
C THR A 94 -11.42 18.54 -6.04
N ALA A 95 -10.37 18.64 -6.86
CA ALA A 95 -9.21 17.74 -6.74
C ALA A 95 -8.51 17.87 -5.37
N SER A 96 -8.62 19.03 -4.71
CA SER A 96 -8.15 19.25 -3.34
C SER A 96 -8.92 18.45 -2.28
N ASP A 97 -10.13 17.96 -2.59
CA ASP A 97 -10.93 17.15 -1.69
C ASP A 97 -10.59 15.65 -1.78
N LEU A 98 -9.59 15.26 -2.58
CA LEU A 98 -9.27 13.85 -2.84
C LEU A 98 -9.12 13.03 -1.56
N PHE A 99 -8.30 13.50 -0.63
CA PHE A 99 -8.00 12.75 0.58
C PHE A 99 -9.22 12.64 1.51
N ALA A 100 -10.04 13.70 1.59
CA ALA A 100 -11.30 13.65 2.32
C ALA A 100 -12.27 12.63 1.70
N ILE A 101 -12.38 12.60 0.36
CA ILE A 101 -13.20 11.60 -0.33
C ILE A 101 -12.69 10.18 -0.04
N GLN A 102 -11.37 9.95 -0.03
CA GLN A 102 -10.80 8.63 0.27
C GLN A 102 -11.16 8.16 1.69
N SER A 103 -11.08 9.04 2.69
CA SER A 103 -11.45 8.72 4.07
C SER A 103 -12.96 8.49 4.21
N GLU A 104 -13.79 9.39 3.65
CA GLU A 104 -15.26 9.25 3.66
C GLU A 104 -15.72 7.95 2.99
N LEU A 105 -15.11 7.58 1.86
CA LEU A 105 -15.42 6.37 1.12
C LEU A 105 -15.01 5.12 1.91
N ALA A 106 -13.81 5.11 2.52
CA ALA A 106 -13.37 4.01 3.35
C ALA A 106 -14.29 3.81 4.57
N GLU A 107 -14.65 4.89 5.27
CA GLU A 107 -15.59 4.85 6.39
C GLU A 107 -16.99 4.39 5.96
N GLY A 108 -17.49 4.86 4.83
CA GLY A 108 -18.78 4.45 4.27
C GLY A 108 -18.83 2.95 3.98
N ILE A 109 -17.75 2.39 3.42
CA ILE A 109 -17.63 0.94 3.19
C ILE A 109 -17.58 0.15 4.50
N VAL A 110 -16.80 0.61 5.48
CA VAL A 110 -16.70 -0.03 6.80
C VAL A 110 -18.08 -0.07 7.48
N ALA A 111 -18.81 1.05 7.43
CA ALA A 111 -20.17 1.14 7.97
C ALA A 111 -21.15 0.21 7.24
N GLN A 112 -21.08 0.15 5.91
CA GLN A 112 -21.92 -0.73 5.10
C GLN A 112 -21.66 -2.21 5.39
N LEU A 113 -20.40 -2.58 5.60
CA LEU A 113 -19.99 -3.93 5.97
C LEU A 113 -20.24 -4.26 7.45
N GLN A 114 -20.73 -3.30 8.23
CA GLN A 114 -20.97 -3.42 9.67
C GLN A 114 -19.73 -3.86 10.46
N ALA A 115 -18.55 -3.54 9.95
CA ALA A 115 -17.29 -3.84 10.62
C ALA A 115 -17.07 -2.85 11.76
N LYS A 116 -16.62 -3.35 12.92
CA LYS A 116 -16.29 -2.50 14.05
C LYS A 116 -14.98 -1.78 13.79
N LEU A 117 -15.03 -0.47 13.98
CA LEU A 117 -13.88 0.40 13.85
C LEU A 117 -13.47 0.89 15.24
N SER A 118 -12.26 0.54 15.67
CA SER A 118 -11.70 1.12 16.90
C SER A 118 -11.35 2.60 16.69
N PRO A 119 -11.27 3.42 17.77
CA PRO A 119 -10.86 4.82 17.65
C PRO A 119 -9.50 5.01 16.98
N ILE A 120 -8.57 4.07 17.21
CA ILE A 120 -7.22 4.10 16.60
C ILE A 120 -7.34 3.88 15.10
N GLN A 121 -8.00 2.79 14.67
CA GLN A 121 -8.20 2.51 13.24
C GLN A 121 -8.94 3.64 12.53
N LYS A 122 -9.90 4.28 13.21
CA LYS A 122 -10.59 5.45 12.67
C LYS A 122 -9.61 6.60 12.42
N ALA A 123 -8.79 6.96 13.40
CA ALA A 123 -7.79 8.01 13.24
C ALA A 123 -6.80 7.68 12.10
N GLU A 124 -6.40 6.42 11.97
CA GLU A 124 -5.51 5.99 10.88
C GLU A 124 -6.16 6.02 9.49
N ILE A 125 -7.48 5.82 9.38
CA ILE A 125 -8.25 5.97 8.14
C ILE A 125 -8.44 7.44 7.81
N GLU A 126 -8.71 8.30 8.78
CA GLU A 126 -8.88 9.74 8.57
C GLU A 126 -7.56 10.43 8.22
N GLU A 127 -6.43 9.82 8.59
CA GLU A 127 -5.10 10.36 8.35
C GLU A 127 -4.83 10.67 6.87
N LEU A 128 -4.40 11.91 6.63
CA LEU A 128 -4.03 12.38 5.31
C LEU A 128 -2.56 12.02 5.05
N PRO A 129 -2.23 11.42 3.90
CA PRO A 129 -0.84 11.09 3.58
C PRO A 129 0.01 12.35 3.39
N THR A 130 -0.56 13.41 2.82
CA THR A 130 0.08 14.71 2.56
C THR A 130 -1.01 15.78 2.36
N GLN A 131 -0.64 17.05 2.40
CA GLN A 131 -1.51 18.17 2.02
C GLN A 131 -1.27 18.65 0.57
N ASP A 132 -0.25 18.11 -0.12
CA ASP A 132 0.11 18.51 -1.48
C ASP A 132 -0.20 17.37 -2.48
N LEU A 133 -1.18 17.61 -3.36
CA LEU A 133 -1.61 16.64 -4.36
C LEU A 133 -0.51 16.27 -5.36
N VAL A 134 0.38 17.21 -5.67
CA VAL A 134 1.50 16.94 -6.59
C VAL A 134 2.55 16.08 -5.89
N ALA A 135 2.83 16.32 -4.60
CA ALA A 135 3.69 15.44 -3.81
C ALA A 135 3.11 14.02 -3.76
N PHE A 136 1.79 13.91 -3.56
CA PHE A 136 1.09 12.63 -3.56
C PHE A 136 1.17 11.89 -4.91
N GLU A 137 0.98 12.57 -6.03
CA GLU A 137 1.13 11.96 -7.36
C GLU A 137 2.55 11.45 -7.63
N LEU A 138 3.57 12.22 -7.23
CA LEU A 138 4.97 11.82 -7.32
C LEU A 138 5.25 10.57 -6.46
N TYR A 139 4.72 10.56 -5.23
CA TYR A 139 4.81 9.43 -4.32
C TYR A 139 4.16 8.17 -4.90
N LEU A 140 2.93 8.27 -5.44
CA LEU A 140 2.25 7.13 -6.05
C LEU A 140 3.09 6.55 -7.19
N GLN A 141 3.64 7.42 -8.06
CA GLN A 141 4.52 7.01 -9.17
C GLN A 141 5.72 6.21 -8.68
N ALA A 142 6.39 6.71 -7.65
CA ALA A 142 7.51 6.01 -7.04
C ALA A 142 7.09 4.68 -6.40
N LYS A 143 6.01 4.67 -5.62
CA LYS A 143 5.46 3.48 -4.96
C LYS A 143 5.15 2.38 -5.96
N GLN A 144 4.49 2.70 -7.07
CA GLN A 144 4.22 1.70 -8.10
C GLN A 144 5.50 1.11 -8.69
N ILE A 145 6.51 1.94 -8.98
CA ILE A 145 7.80 1.46 -9.49
C ILE A 145 8.45 0.52 -8.48
N ILE A 146 8.48 0.91 -7.20
CA ILE A 146 9.09 0.15 -6.11
C ILE A 146 8.34 -1.16 -5.87
N ASP A 147 7.01 -1.18 -5.87
CA ASP A 147 6.23 -2.40 -5.61
C ASP A 147 6.22 -3.37 -6.80
N SER A 148 6.53 -2.89 -7.99
CA SER A 148 6.63 -3.70 -9.20
C SER A 148 8.07 -3.92 -9.67
N TYR A 149 9.06 -3.68 -8.81
CA TYR A 149 10.48 -3.75 -9.17
C TYR A 149 10.89 -5.09 -9.79
N LEU A 150 10.30 -6.21 -9.36
CA LEU A 150 10.61 -7.55 -9.88
C LEU A 150 10.26 -7.75 -11.36
N ILE A 151 9.34 -6.96 -11.91
CA ILE A 151 8.95 -7.04 -13.33
C ILE A 151 9.64 -5.98 -14.19
N ALA A 152 10.53 -5.17 -13.61
CA ALA A 152 11.29 -4.18 -14.34
C ALA A 152 12.39 -4.84 -15.18
N GLU A 153 12.61 -4.34 -16.40
CA GLU A 153 13.73 -4.77 -17.25
C GLU A 153 15.09 -4.41 -16.63
N ASP A 154 15.19 -3.22 -16.05
CA ASP A 154 16.35 -2.75 -15.28
C ASP A 154 15.88 -2.30 -13.88
N VAL A 155 16.02 -3.22 -12.91
CA VAL A 155 15.62 -3.01 -11.52
C VAL A 155 16.37 -1.83 -10.89
N ARG A 156 17.68 -1.70 -11.17
CA ARG A 156 18.50 -0.64 -10.59
C ARG A 156 18.05 0.72 -11.10
N ALA A 157 17.89 0.88 -12.42
CA ALA A 157 17.43 2.12 -13.00
C ALA A 157 16.00 2.48 -12.53
N ALA A 158 15.12 1.49 -12.42
CA ALA A 158 13.78 1.68 -11.89
C ALA A 158 13.80 2.24 -10.46
N LEU A 159 14.53 1.62 -9.52
CA LEU A 159 14.63 2.09 -8.14
C LEU A 159 15.27 3.49 -8.04
N LEU A 160 16.30 3.79 -8.84
CA LEU A 160 16.91 5.12 -8.88
C LEU A 160 15.95 6.19 -9.40
N SER A 161 15.11 5.87 -10.40
CA SER A 161 14.09 6.81 -10.88
C SER A 161 12.97 7.04 -9.86
N ALA A 162 12.58 6.01 -9.10
CA ALA A 162 11.65 6.15 -7.99
C ALA A 162 12.19 7.09 -6.90
N LEU A 163 13.48 6.99 -6.56
CA LEU A 163 14.13 7.91 -5.62
C LEU A 163 14.09 9.37 -6.10
N GLN A 164 14.28 9.63 -7.40
CA GLN A 164 14.16 11.00 -7.95
C GLN A 164 12.75 11.59 -7.82
N LEU A 165 11.72 10.74 -7.93
CA LEU A 165 10.32 11.15 -7.72
C LEU A 165 10.04 11.43 -6.25
N LEU A 166 10.53 10.58 -5.36
CA LEU A 166 10.39 10.76 -3.91
C LEU A 166 11.12 12.00 -3.39
N ASP A 167 12.32 12.28 -3.91
CA ASP A 167 13.06 13.52 -3.62
C ASP A 167 12.27 14.77 -4.00
N GLN A 168 11.54 14.71 -5.12
CA GLN A 168 10.64 15.81 -5.50
C GLN A 168 9.42 15.88 -4.60
N ALA A 169 8.86 14.74 -4.17
CA ALA A 169 7.73 14.70 -3.25
C ALA A 169 8.09 15.35 -1.89
N ILE A 170 9.20 14.96 -1.28
CA ILE A 170 9.61 15.51 0.02
C ILE A 170 10.10 16.97 -0.05
N LYS A 171 10.53 17.45 -1.22
CA LYS A 171 10.80 18.89 -1.43
C LYS A 171 9.53 19.72 -1.41
N ARG A 172 8.40 19.13 -1.80
CA ARG A 172 7.09 19.79 -1.77
C ARG A 172 6.43 19.67 -0.41
N ASP A 173 6.53 18.49 0.20
CA ASP A 173 6.03 18.22 1.54
C ASP A 173 7.09 17.50 2.39
N PRO A 174 7.89 18.26 3.18
CA PRO A 174 8.91 17.70 4.05
C PRO A 174 8.36 16.86 5.22
N ASP A 175 7.05 16.86 5.46
CA ASP A 175 6.42 16.08 6.52
C ASP A 175 5.74 14.80 5.97
N PHE A 176 5.93 14.48 4.69
CA PHE A 176 5.32 13.33 4.03
C PHE A 176 5.95 11.98 4.45
N VAL A 177 5.47 11.43 5.56
CA VAL A 177 5.98 10.20 6.19
C VAL A 177 6.10 9.02 5.21
N SER A 178 5.04 8.71 4.46
CA SER A 178 5.06 7.57 3.53
C SER A 178 6.10 7.73 2.41
N ALA A 179 6.41 8.96 1.98
CA ALA A 179 7.48 9.20 1.02
C ALA A 179 8.84 8.83 1.61
N TYR A 180 9.12 9.18 2.88
CA TYR A 180 10.34 8.73 3.57
C TYR A 180 10.40 7.21 3.74
N CYS A 181 9.27 6.56 4.05
CA CYS A 181 9.20 5.10 4.13
C CYS A 181 9.61 4.45 2.80
N TYR A 182 9.15 4.98 1.67
CA TYR A 182 9.53 4.47 0.34
C TYR A 182 10.95 4.84 -0.08
N ILE A 183 11.51 5.96 0.40
CA ILE A 183 12.93 6.29 0.20
C ILE A 183 13.81 5.24 0.89
N ALA A 184 13.47 4.89 2.13
CA ALA A 184 14.19 3.84 2.86
C ALA A 184 14.10 2.51 2.11
N ARG A 185 12.89 2.07 1.77
CA ARG A 185 12.65 0.83 1.03
C ARG A 185 13.45 0.76 -0.28
N ALA A 186 13.47 1.82 -1.07
CA ALA A 186 14.22 1.83 -2.34
C ALA A 186 15.74 1.71 -2.12
N ASN A 187 16.30 2.42 -1.13
CA ASN A 187 17.72 2.29 -0.79
C ASN A 187 18.06 0.90 -0.21
N ASP A 188 17.17 0.33 0.62
CA ASP A 188 17.33 -1.02 1.17
C ASP A 188 17.33 -2.08 0.07
N LEU A 189 16.42 -1.98 -0.90
CA LEU A 189 16.37 -2.89 -2.06
C LEU A 189 17.63 -2.77 -2.93
N LEU A 190 18.10 -1.53 -3.18
CA LEU A 190 19.35 -1.28 -3.92
C LEU A 190 20.56 -1.94 -3.25
N TYR A 191 20.65 -1.83 -1.92
CA TYR A 191 21.72 -2.44 -1.13
C TYR A 191 21.58 -3.97 -1.06
N PHE A 192 20.42 -4.47 -0.66
CA PHE A 192 20.18 -5.89 -0.34
C PHE A 192 20.31 -6.81 -1.55
N PHE A 193 19.88 -6.34 -2.73
CA PHE A 193 19.97 -7.11 -3.98
C PHE A 193 21.26 -6.85 -4.77
N ASP A 194 22.27 -6.24 -4.16
CA ASP A 194 23.59 -5.99 -4.78
C ASP A 194 23.53 -5.13 -6.06
N LEU A 195 22.52 -4.24 -6.14
CA LEU A 195 22.32 -3.33 -7.28
C LEU A 195 23.12 -2.03 -7.12
N ASP A 196 23.32 -1.59 -5.88
CA ASP A 196 24.20 -0.50 -5.46
C ASP A 196 24.63 -0.75 -4.00
N PRO A 197 25.56 -1.68 -3.75
CA PRO A 197 25.91 -2.16 -2.41
C PRO A 197 26.85 -1.20 -1.66
N THR A 198 26.60 0.11 -1.75
CA THR A 198 27.45 1.13 -1.10
C THR A 198 26.99 1.42 0.33
N PRO A 199 27.92 1.71 1.26
CA PRO A 199 27.56 2.16 2.61
C PRO A 199 26.65 3.40 2.60
N ASP A 200 26.77 4.25 1.58
CA ASP A 200 25.93 5.43 1.41
C ASP A 200 24.44 5.07 1.27
N ARG A 201 24.09 3.94 0.62
CA ARG A 201 22.69 3.48 0.54
C ARG A 201 22.13 3.14 1.91
N VAL A 202 22.92 2.48 2.74
CA VAL A 202 22.52 2.15 4.13
C VAL A 202 22.30 3.43 4.93
N LEU A 203 23.21 4.42 4.82
CA LEU A 203 23.07 5.70 5.51
C LEU A 203 21.85 6.50 5.03
N LEU A 204 21.56 6.49 3.73
CA LEU A 204 20.38 7.15 3.15
C LEU A 204 19.08 6.49 3.62
N ALA A 205 19.04 5.15 3.67
CA ALA A 205 17.90 4.42 4.20
C ALA A 205 17.69 4.73 5.68
N GLU A 206 18.75 4.66 6.50
CA GLU A 206 18.69 4.95 7.92
C GLU A 206 18.19 6.38 8.20
N ALA A 207 18.68 7.38 7.45
CA ALA A 207 18.26 8.76 7.57
C ALA A 207 16.76 8.95 7.24
N ALA A 208 16.27 8.24 6.22
CA ALA A 208 14.87 8.28 5.82
C ALA A 208 13.97 7.64 6.89
N VAL A 209 14.32 6.45 7.40
CA VAL A 209 13.56 5.80 8.48
C VAL A 209 13.53 6.65 9.75
N LYS A 210 14.68 7.19 10.17
CA LYS A 210 14.75 8.09 11.33
C LYS A 210 13.88 9.32 11.16
N THR A 211 13.80 9.84 9.93
CA THR A 211 12.93 10.98 9.62
C THR A 211 11.45 10.59 9.71
N ALA A 212 11.05 9.46 9.13
CA ALA A 212 9.69 8.95 9.22
C ALA A 212 9.24 8.76 10.68
N LEU A 213 10.07 8.11 11.51
CA LEU A 213 9.80 7.91 12.94
C LEU A 213 9.81 9.23 13.73
N ARG A 214 10.66 10.19 13.39
CA ARG A 214 10.66 11.51 14.03
C ARG A 214 9.37 12.29 13.73
N LEU A 215 8.89 12.21 12.49
CA LEU A 215 7.67 12.89 12.06
C LEU A 215 6.43 12.23 12.66
N ARG A 216 6.42 10.89 12.74
CA ARG A 216 5.30 10.13 13.32
C ARG A 216 5.81 8.91 14.10
N PRO A 217 6.09 9.09 15.41
CA PRO A 217 6.66 8.03 16.24
C PRO A 217 5.78 6.79 16.38
N GLU A 218 4.45 6.94 16.31
CA GLU A 218 3.51 5.82 16.47
C GLU A 218 3.08 5.21 15.12
N SER A 219 3.75 5.58 14.01
CA SER A 219 3.35 5.14 12.67
C SER A 219 3.68 3.67 12.46
N ALA A 220 2.65 2.83 12.30
CA ALA A 220 2.83 1.43 11.95
C ALA A 220 3.64 1.25 10.64
N GLU A 221 3.44 2.12 9.65
CA GLU A 221 4.22 2.12 8.41
C GLU A 221 5.71 2.43 8.65
N ALA A 222 6.01 3.39 9.53
CA ALA A 222 7.39 3.76 9.85
C ALA A 222 8.10 2.66 10.64
N HIS A 223 7.41 2.03 11.60
CA HIS A 223 7.92 0.87 12.34
C HIS A 223 8.14 -0.34 11.42
N PHE A 224 7.22 -0.61 10.50
CA PHE A 224 7.44 -1.63 9.46
C PHE A 224 8.68 -1.33 8.61
N THR A 225 8.86 -0.06 8.22
CA THR A 225 10.03 0.36 7.44
C THR A 225 11.33 0.19 8.23
N GLN A 226 11.33 0.52 9.53
CA GLN A 226 12.46 0.26 10.42
C GLN A 226 12.77 -1.24 10.53
N ALA A 227 11.75 -2.09 10.61
CA ALA A 227 11.94 -3.53 10.59
C ALA A 227 12.58 -4.02 9.28
N ASP A 228 12.12 -3.52 8.12
CA ASP A 228 12.66 -3.92 6.81
C ASP A 228 14.13 -3.48 6.67
N PHE A 229 14.45 -2.26 7.11
CA PHE A 229 15.81 -1.74 7.18
C PHE A 229 16.72 -2.61 8.06
N LEU A 230 16.28 -2.93 9.29
CA LEU A 230 17.03 -3.78 10.21
C LEU A 230 17.28 -5.17 9.63
N PHE A 231 16.27 -5.76 8.98
CA PHE A 231 16.39 -7.06 8.34
C PHE A 231 17.36 -7.04 7.15
N ARG A 232 17.23 -6.07 6.25
CA ARG A 232 17.97 -6.01 4.97
C ARG A 232 19.39 -5.49 5.14
N CYS A 233 19.55 -4.36 5.82
CA CYS A 233 20.81 -3.64 5.90
C CYS A 233 21.66 -4.06 7.10
N HIS A 234 21.04 -4.27 8.27
CA HIS A 234 21.77 -4.63 9.50
C HIS A 234 21.78 -6.13 9.80
N ARG A 235 20.88 -6.91 9.20
CA ARG A 235 20.63 -8.32 9.53
C ARG A 235 20.30 -8.51 11.01
N ASP A 236 19.73 -7.49 11.64
CA ASP A 236 19.25 -7.53 13.02
C ASP A 236 17.82 -8.06 13.04
N TYR A 237 17.72 -9.39 13.13
CA TYR A 237 16.45 -10.11 13.09
C TYR A 237 15.61 -9.93 14.36
N ASP A 238 16.27 -9.77 15.52
CA ASP A 238 15.57 -9.58 16.78
C ASP A 238 15.02 -8.15 16.88
N GLY A 239 15.82 -7.14 16.51
CA GLY A 239 15.36 -5.76 16.39
C GLY A 239 14.22 -5.63 15.38
N ALA A 240 14.34 -6.27 14.21
CA ALA A 240 13.27 -6.23 13.20
C ALA A 240 11.94 -6.80 13.73
N LEU A 241 11.95 -7.89 14.51
CA LEU A 241 10.72 -8.44 15.10
C LEU A 241 10.12 -7.56 16.21
N GLN A 242 10.95 -6.83 16.96
CA GLN A 242 10.46 -5.87 17.94
C GLN A 242 9.69 -4.73 17.24
N GLU A 243 10.23 -4.22 16.14
CA GLU A 243 9.60 -3.19 15.33
C GLU A 243 8.32 -3.69 14.63
N LEU A 244 8.32 -4.93 14.12
CA LEU A 244 7.10 -5.54 13.59
C LEU A 244 6.01 -5.70 14.65
N ALA A 245 6.35 -6.01 15.90
CA ALA A 245 5.37 -6.11 16.97
C ALA A 245 4.68 -4.76 17.23
N ILE A 246 5.39 -3.64 17.08
CA ILE A 246 4.81 -2.29 17.20
C ILE A 246 3.92 -1.97 15.98
N ALA A 247 4.35 -2.37 14.78
CA ALA A 247 3.61 -2.12 13.54
C ALA A 247 2.33 -2.97 13.39
N GLN A 248 2.29 -4.16 13.99
CA GLN A 248 1.24 -5.16 13.79
C GLN A 248 -0.20 -4.64 13.96
N PRO A 249 -0.55 -3.83 14.99
CA PRO A 249 -1.93 -3.37 15.18
C PRO A 249 -2.44 -2.49 14.03
N GLY A 250 -1.56 -1.72 13.38
CA GLY A 250 -1.91 -0.81 12.28
C GLY A 250 -1.79 -1.42 10.88
N LEU A 251 -1.25 -2.64 10.78
CA LEU A 251 -1.05 -3.37 9.52
C LEU A 251 -1.72 -4.77 9.49
N PRO A 252 -2.98 -4.93 9.95
CA PRO A 252 -3.58 -6.26 10.15
C PRO A 252 -3.83 -7.03 8.83
N ASN A 253 -3.92 -6.33 7.69
CA ASN A 253 -4.07 -6.93 6.36
C ASN A 253 -2.94 -6.56 5.41
N ASP A 254 -1.77 -6.15 5.92
CA ASP A 254 -0.66 -5.77 5.05
C ASP A 254 0.12 -7.00 4.58
N THR A 255 0.18 -7.20 3.27
CA THR A 255 0.88 -8.37 2.70
C THR A 255 2.40 -8.27 2.90
N ALA A 256 2.99 -7.07 2.82
CA ALA A 256 4.43 -6.90 2.95
C ALA A 256 4.91 -7.16 4.39
N PHE A 257 4.08 -6.84 5.39
CA PHE A 257 4.27 -7.19 6.80
C PHE A 257 4.47 -8.70 6.97
N PHE A 258 3.51 -9.50 6.49
CA PHE A 258 3.58 -10.96 6.64
C PHE A 258 4.72 -11.58 5.84
N ILE A 259 5.05 -11.03 4.66
CA ILE A 259 6.22 -11.48 3.89
C ILE A 259 7.52 -11.23 4.67
N LEU A 260 7.69 -10.05 5.26
CA LEU A 260 8.88 -9.70 6.03
C LEU A 260 8.99 -10.56 7.31
N SER A 261 7.89 -10.70 8.05
CA SER A 261 7.82 -11.59 9.23
C SER A 261 8.22 -13.02 8.87
N GLY A 262 7.67 -13.55 7.77
CA GLY A 262 8.00 -14.88 7.26
C GLY A 262 9.48 -15.00 6.89
N TYR A 263 10.07 -14.00 6.25
CA TYR A 263 11.51 -13.99 5.95
C TYR A 263 12.38 -13.99 7.20
N ILE A 264 12.02 -13.19 8.21
CA ILE A 264 12.77 -13.13 9.46
C ILE A 264 12.68 -14.47 10.21
N ASN A 265 11.47 -15.01 10.37
CA ASN A 265 11.26 -16.31 11.02
C ASN A 265 12.01 -17.44 10.30
N ARG A 266 12.04 -17.42 8.96
CA ARG A 266 12.85 -18.35 8.17
C ARG A 266 14.35 -18.20 8.46
N ARG A 267 14.89 -16.97 8.53
CA ARG A 267 16.31 -16.73 8.87
C ARG A 267 16.68 -17.20 10.28
N ARG A 268 15.70 -17.24 11.18
CA ARG A 268 15.84 -17.73 12.55
C ARG A 268 15.55 -19.23 12.73
N ASN A 269 15.25 -19.96 11.66
CA ASN A 269 14.83 -21.38 11.67
C ASN A 269 13.49 -21.65 12.42
N HIS A 270 12.63 -20.64 12.55
CA HIS A 270 11.27 -20.75 13.09
C HIS A 270 10.29 -21.09 11.95
N TRP A 271 10.38 -22.33 11.45
CA TRP A 271 9.66 -22.77 10.26
C TRP A 271 8.13 -22.71 10.38
N PRO A 272 7.51 -23.15 11.49
CA PRO A 272 6.04 -23.08 11.63
C PRO A 272 5.49 -21.65 11.58
N GLU A 273 6.19 -20.71 12.20
CA GLU A 273 5.85 -19.28 12.16
C GLU A 273 6.03 -18.72 10.75
N ALA A 274 7.15 -19.04 10.10
CA ALA A 274 7.40 -18.60 8.73
C ALA A 274 6.31 -19.10 7.75
N GLU A 275 5.94 -20.38 7.84
CA GLU A 275 4.88 -20.97 7.01
C GLU A 275 3.53 -20.29 7.26
N ARG A 276 3.17 -20.02 8.52
CA ARG A 276 1.94 -19.29 8.86
C ARG A 276 1.94 -17.88 8.25
N ASP A 277 3.04 -17.17 8.36
CA ASP A 277 3.15 -15.80 7.87
C ASP A 277 3.06 -15.77 6.33
N PHE A 278 3.80 -16.64 5.63
CA PHE A 278 3.70 -16.75 4.18
C PHE A 278 2.30 -17.19 3.72
N ALA A 279 1.67 -18.16 4.40
CA ALA A 279 0.30 -18.57 4.08
C ALA A 279 -0.70 -17.41 4.26
N THR A 280 -0.50 -16.57 5.28
CA THR A 280 -1.31 -15.38 5.50
C THR A 280 -1.11 -14.37 4.37
N ALA A 281 0.14 -14.09 3.98
CA ALA A 281 0.47 -13.23 2.85
C ALA A 281 -0.18 -13.72 1.54
N VAL A 282 -0.09 -15.02 1.23
CA VAL A 282 -0.75 -15.63 0.06
C VAL A 282 -2.27 -15.50 0.15
N SER A 283 -2.86 -15.60 1.34
CA SER A 283 -4.30 -15.46 1.51
C SER A 283 -4.82 -14.03 1.27
N LEU A 284 -3.99 -13.02 1.54
CA LEU A 284 -4.27 -11.59 1.35
C LEU A 284 -3.93 -11.12 -0.07
N ASP A 285 -2.96 -11.76 -0.70
CA ASP A 285 -2.50 -11.42 -2.04
C ASP A 285 -2.17 -12.69 -2.85
N PRO A 286 -3.21 -13.46 -3.24
CA PRO A 286 -3.05 -14.77 -3.88
C PRO A 286 -2.35 -14.73 -5.24
N ARG A 287 -2.07 -13.56 -5.79
CA ARG A 287 -1.35 -13.41 -7.06
C ARG A 287 -0.15 -12.48 -6.95
N ASN A 288 0.34 -12.24 -5.74
CA ASN A 288 1.61 -11.56 -5.56
C ASN A 288 2.75 -12.41 -6.10
N PRO A 289 3.56 -11.94 -7.06
CA PRO A 289 4.77 -12.66 -7.45
C PRO A 289 5.82 -12.76 -6.33
N ASN A 290 5.75 -11.90 -5.29
CA ASN A 290 6.64 -11.91 -4.13
C ASN A 290 6.24 -12.92 -3.03
N ALA A 291 5.03 -13.50 -3.09
CA ALA A 291 4.52 -14.39 -2.05
C ALA A 291 4.81 -15.88 -2.29
N TYR A 292 5.55 -16.21 -3.37
CA TYR A 292 5.86 -17.57 -3.81
C TYR A 292 7.36 -17.88 -3.76
#